data_AF-A0A1A7ZG63-F1
#
_entry.id   AF-A0A1A7ZG63-F1
#
_cell.length_a   1.000
_cell.length_b   1.000
_cell.length_c   1.000
_cell.angle_alpha   90.00
_cell.angle_beta   90.00
_cell.angle_gamma   90.00
#
_symmetry.space_group_name_H-M   'P 1'
#
loop_
_entity.id
_entity.type
_entity.pdbx_description
1 polymer ?
#
loop_
_entity_poly.entity_id
_entity_poly.type
_entity_poly.pdbx_seq_one_letter_code
_entity_poly.pdbx_strand_id
1 'polypeptide(L)'
;IPIRAAFIYHHIVVKGKKCTSKAELHGKTVIVTGSNTGIGRTTAINLARRGARVILACRCKQRGEAAQEDIRRESGRNQVVFMQLDLG
;
A
#
# COMPACT_ATOMS: atom_id res chain seq x y z
N ILE A 1 5.92 33.05 12.64
CA ILE A 1 5.42 33.23 11.24
C ILE A 1 6.17 32.34 10.22
N PRO A 2 7.52 32.23 10.18
CA PRO A 2 8.20 31.47 9.12
C PRO A 2 8.05 29.94 9.23
N ILE A 3 8.01 29.39 10.45
CA ILE A 3 7.85 27.94 10.69
C ILE A 3 6.52 27.43 10.11
N ARG A 4 5.46 28.24 10.18
CA ARG A 4 4.12 27.86 9.69
C ARG A 4 4.07 27.81 8.16
N ALA A 5 4.72 28.77 7.49
CA ALA A 5 4.84 28.79 6.04
C ALA A 5 5.68 27.61 5.51
N ALA A 6 6.80 27.30 6.16
CA ALA A 6 7.61 26.13 5.84
C ALA A 6 6.84 24.81 6.06
N PHE A 7 6.06 24.73 7.14
CA PHE A 7 5.22 23.55 7.43
C PHE A 7 4.12 23.34 6.37
N ILE A 8 3.48 24.43 5.94
CA ILE A 8 2.47 24.44 4.87
C ILE A 8 3.11 24.06 3.53
N TYR A 9 4.24 24.66 3.16
CA TYR A 9 4.97 24.34 1.93
C TYR A 9 5.35 22.86 1.87
N HIS A 10 5.92 22.32 2.95
CA HIS A 10 6.28 20.91 3.02
C HIS A 10 5.07 19.97 2.90
N HIS A 11 3.95 20.28 3.58
CA HIS A 11 2.77 19.41 3.54
C HIS A 11 1.97 19.49 2.24
N ILE A 12 1.96 20.63 1.55
CA ILE A 12 1.19 20.82 0.32
C ILE A 12 2.02 20.42 -0.91
N VAL A 13 3.29 20.82 -0.96
CA VAL A 13 4.12 20.65 -2.17
C VAL A 13 4.85 19.32 -2.18
N VAL A 14 5.34 18.84 -1.03
CA VAL A 14 6.21 17.63 -0.97
C VAL A 14 5.43 16.35 -0.69
N LYS A 15 4.43 16.36 0.20
CA LYS A 15 3.72 15.13 0.62
C LYS A 15 2.58 14.69 -0.30
N GLY A 16 2.12 15.52 -1.23
CA GLY A 16 0.99 15.22 -2.12
C GLY A 16 -0.35 15.03 -1.38
N LYS A 17 -1.45 14.86 -2.15
CA LYS A 17 -2.77 14.58 -1.57
C LYS A 17 -2.87 13.12 -1.13
N LYS A 18 -3.43 12.88 0.06
CA LYS A 18 -3.75 11.53 0.54
C LYS A 18 -5.06 11.03 -0.10
N CYS A 19 -5.18 9.72 -0.32
CA CYS A 19 -6.46 9.11 -0.67
C CYS A 19 -7.44 9.28 0.50
N THR A 20 -8.60 9.89 0.27
CA THR A 20 -9.64 10.17 1.29
C THR A 20 -10.82 9.20 1.23
N SER A 21 -10.79 8.22 0.32
CA SER A 21 -11.88 7.25 0.14
C SER A 21 -12.10 6.44 1.41
N LYS A 22 -13.34 6.42 1.88
CA LYS A 22 -13.79 5.63 3.05
C LYS A 22 -14.53 4.34 2.65
N ALA A 23 -14.52 3.97 1.37
CA ALA A 23 -15.29 2.82 0.91
C ALA A 23 -14.70 1.52 1.47
N GLU A 24 -15.53 0.68 2.07
CA GLU A 24 -15.16 -0.68 2.46
C GLU A 24 -15.05 -1.58 1.21
N LEU A 25 -14.10 -2.52 1.24
CA LEU A 25 -13.75 -3.37 0.10
C LEU A 25 -13.95 -4.86 0.37
N HIS A 26 -14.80 -5.19 1.34
CA HIS A 26 -15.17 -6.56 1.64
C HIS A 26 -15.68 -7.32 0.40
N GLY A 27 -15.19 -8.54 0.21
CA GLY A 27 -15.54 -9.38 -0.94
C GLY A 27 -14.91 -8.95 -2.27
N LYS A 28 -14.09 -7.88 -2.30
CA LYS A 28 -13.33 -7.48 -3.48
C LYS A 28 -11.93 -8.09 -3.46
N THR A 29 -11.44 -8.47 -4.63
CA THR A 29 -10.04 -8.88 -4.84
C THR A 29 -9.33 -7.79 -5.63
N VAL A 30 -8.16 -7.37 -5.15
CA VAL A 30 -7.34 -6.32 -5.77
C VAL A 30 -5.94 -6.85 -6.01
N ILE A 31 -5.41 -6.64 -7.21
CA ILE A 31 -4.00 -6.89 -7.53
C ILE A 31 -3.23 -5.58 -7.50
N VAL A 32 -2.07 -5.58 -6.84
CA VAL A 32 -1.19 -4.42 -6.77
C VAL A 32 0.18 -4.81 -7.31
N THR A 33 0.57 -4.22 -8.44
CA THR A 33 1.90 -4.37 -9.02
C THR A 33 2.92 -3.48 -8.30
N GLY A 34 4.19 -3.87 -8.27
CA GLY A 34 5.24 -3.10 -7.58
C GLY A 34 4.98 -2.94 -6.08
N SER A 35 4.31 -3.91 -5.46
CA SER A 35 3.79 -3.84 -4.10
C SER A 35 4.77 -4.23 -2.99
N ASN A 36 6.03 -4.52 -3.33
CA ASN A 36 7.07 -4.87 -2.36
C ASN A 36 7.61 -3.67 -1.59
N THR A 37 7.56 -2.45 -2.15
CA THR A 37 8.07 -1.23 -1.52
C THR A 37 7.23 0.01 -1.88
N GLY A 38 7.58 1.15 -1.29
CA GLY A 38 7.10 2.48 -1.70
C GLY A 38 5.58 2.64 -1.73
N ILE A 39 5.10 3.24 -2.83
CA ILE A 39 3.68 3.55 -3.04
C ILE A 39 2.85 2.26 -3.13
N GLY A 40 3.32 1.26 -3.87
CA GLY A 40 2.60 -0.01 -4.02
C GLY A 40 2.37 -0.72 -2.69
N ARG A 41 3.40 -0.80 -1.83
CA ARG A 41 3.28 -1.37 -0.46
C ARG A 41 2.26 -0.60 0.38
N THR A 42 2.33 0.72 0.38
CA THR A 42 1.43 1.59 1.16
C THR A 42 -0.02 1.46 0.69
N THR A 43 -0.22 1.39 -0.62
CA THR A 43 -1.53 1.14 -1.25
C THR A 43 -2.07 -0.23 -0.83
N ALA A 44 -1.26 -1.28 -0.89
CA ALA A 44 -1.66 -2.63 -0.48
C ALA A 44 -2.11 -2.68 1.00
N ILE A 45 -1.42 -1.99 1.90
CA ILE A 45 -1.81 -1.89 3.33
C ILE A 45 -3.17 -1.21 3.47
N ASN A 46 -3.37 -0.08 2.79
CA ASN A 46 -4.63 0.65 2.88
C ASN A 46 -5.81 -0.18 2.37
N LEU A 47 -5.64 -0.87 1.22
CA LEU A 47 -6.65 -1.74 0.64
C LEU A 47 -6.96 -2.94 1.55
N ALA A 48 -5.93 -3.55 2.14
CA ALA A 48 -6.08 -4.66 3.08
C ALA A 48 -6.86 -4.21 4.33
N ARG A 49 -6.51 -3.06 4.93
CA ARG A 49 -7.23 -2.51 6.10
C ARG A 49 -8.73 -2.35 5.85
N ARG A 50 -9.09 -1.95 4.62
CA ARG A 50 -10.48 -1.80 4.13
C ARG A 50 -11.17 -3.13 3.79
N GLY A 51 -10.55 -4.27 4.09
CA GLY A 51 -11.18 -5.59 3.97
C GLY A 51 -11.07 -6.26 2.59
N ALA A 52 -10.28 -5.72 1.66
CA ALA A 52 -10.02 -6.38 0.39
C ALA A 52 -9.15 -7.63 0.55
N ARG A 53 -9.32 -8.60 -0.36
CA ARG A 53 -8.28 -9.60 -0.63
C ARG A 53 -7.24 -8.98 -1.55
N VAL A 54 -6.01 -8.83 -1.07
CA VAL A 54 -4.94 -8.14 -1.80
C VAL A 54 -3.92 -9.13 -2.34
N ILE A 55 -3.67 -9.09 -3.64
CA ILE A 55 -2.62 -9.85 -4.33
C ILE A 55 -1.42 -8.94 -4.57
N LEU A 56 -0.30 -9.25 -3.93
CA LEU A 56 0.96 -8.54 -4.09
C LEU A 56 1.72 -9.12 -5.27
N ALA A 57 1.67 -8.43 -6.40
CA ALA A 57 2.32 -8.85 -7.62
C ALA A 57 3.68 -8.15 -7.81
N CYS A 58 4.78 -8.89 -7.64
CA CYS A 58 6.12 -8.34 -7.84
C CYS A 58 7.16 -9.39 -8.27
N ARG A 59 8.30 -8.92 -8.77
CA ARG A 59 9.31 -9.75 -9.46
C ARG A 59 10.07 -10.70 -8.53
N CYS A 60 10.49 -10.22 -7.36
CA CYS A 60 11.35 -10.97 -6.45
C CYS A 60 10.53 -11.67 -5.36
N LYS A 61 10.56 -13.01 -5.37
CA LYS A 61 9.85 -13.85 -4.40
C LYS A 61 10.17 -13.51 -2.95
N GLN A 62 11.45 -13.52 -2.57
CA GLN A 62 11.88 -13.25 -1.20
C GLN A 62 11.39 -11.89 -0.67
N ARG A 63 11.53 -10.82 -1.48
CA ARG A 63 11.04 -9.49 -1.11
C ARG A 63 9.52 -9.42 -1.07
N GLY A 64 8.84 -10.14 -1.96
CA GLY A 64 7.38 -10.20 -2.00
C GLY A 64 6.79 -10.93 -0.79
N GLU A 65 7.40 -12.04 -0.37
CA GLU A 65 7.00 -12.81 0.82
C GLU A 65 7.22 -12.00 2.10
N ALA A 66 8.38 -11.34 2.23
CA ALA A 66 8.64 -10.42 3.35
C ALA A 66 7.60 -9.27 3.39
N ALA A 67 7.30 -8.68 2.23
CA ALA A 67 6.26 -7.64 2.14
C ALA A 67 4.87 -8.18 2.52
N GLN A 68 4.53 -9.41 2.12
CA GLN A 68 3.27 -10.04 2.51
C GLN A 68 3.12 -10.12 4.03
N GLU A 69 4.14 -10.63 4.73
CA GLU A 69 4.12 -10.75 6.19
C GLU A 69 4.00 -9.39 6.87
N ASP A 70 4.79 -8.42 6.42
CA ASP A 70 4.76 -7.05 6.93
C ASP A 70 3.39 -6.39 6.72
N ILE A 71 2.79 -6.55 5.54
CA ILE A 71 1.49 -5.98 5.23
C ILE A 71 0.40 -6.65 6.05
N ARG A 72 0.43 -7.98 6.26
CA ARG A 72 -0.52 -8.67 7.14
C ARG A 72 -0.44 -8.13 8.57
N ARG A 73 0.78 -7.99 9.10
CA ARG A 73 1.05 -7.45 10.44
C ARG A 73 0.56 -6.00 10.57
N GLU A 74 0.87 -5.14 9.59
CA GLU A 74 0.55 -3.71 9.64
C GLU A 74 -0.92 -3.40 9.34
N SER A 75 -1.58 -4.23 8.52
CA SER A 75 -3.01 -4.08 8.19
C SER A 75 -3.95 -4.77 9.18
N GLY A 76 -3.44 -5.74 9.97
CA GLY A 76 -4.26 -6.57 10.86
C GLY A 76 -5.17 -7.55 10.12
N ARG A 77 -4.83 -7.92 8.87
CA ARG A 77 -5.67 -8.73 7.99
C ARG A 77 -4.86 -9.83 7.31
N ASN A 78 -5.43 -11.03 7.24
CA ASN A 78 -4.75 -12.21 6.68
C ASN A 78 -4.96 -12.39 5.17
N GLN A 79 -5.92 -11.68 4.56
CA GLN A 79 -6.27 -11.80 3.14
C GLN A 79 -5.28 -11.05 2.22
N VAL A 80 -4.00 -11.32 2.40
CA VAL A 80 -2.89 -10.75 1.59
C VAL A 80 -2.08 -11.91 1.04
N VAL A 81 -1.91 -11.99 -0.28
CA VAL A 81 -1.30 -13.12 -0.98
C VAL A 81 -0.23 -12.61 -1.92
N PHE A 82 0.97 -13.19 -1.86
CA PHE A 82 2.04 -12.93 -2.82
C PHE A 82 1.81 -13.73 -4.11
N MET A 83 2.06 -13.08 -5.25
CA MET A 83 2.12 -13.71 -6.56
C MET A 83 3.34 -13.19 -7.30
N GLN A 84 4.23 -14.07 -7.73
CA GLN A 84 5.38 -13.66 -8.52
C GLN A 84 4.91 -13.16 -9.89
N LEU A 85 5.33 -11.95 -10.26
CA LEU A 85 4.97 -11.31 -11.53
C LEU A 85 6.16 -10.53 -12.07
N ASP A 86 6.47 -10.76 -13.33
CA ASP A 86 7.39 -9.94 -14.12
C ASP A 86 6.63 -9.32 -15.29
N LEU A 87 6.82 -8.02 -15.53
CA LEU A 87 6.14 -7.25 -16.57
C LEU A 87 7.07 -6.81 -17.71
N GLY A 88 8.35 -7.19 -17.66
CA GLY A 88 9.40 -6.69 -18.57
C GLY A 88 10.40 -5.82 -17.82
#